data_AF-A0A7S0WID6-F1
#
_entry.id   AF-A0A7S0WID6-F1
#
_cell.length_a   1.000
_cell.length_b   1.000
_cell.length_c   1.000
_cell.angle_alpha   90.00
_cell.angle_beta   90.00
_cell.angle_gamma   90.00
#
_symmetry.space_group_name_H-M   'P 1'
#
loop_
_entity.id
_entity.type
_entity.pdbx_description
1 polymer ?
#
loop_
_entity_poly.entity_id
_entity_poly.type
_entity_poly.pdbx_seq_one_letter_code
_entity_poly.pdbx_strand_id
1 'polypeptide(L)'
;MADVKRDLQLNLMGAMQRPELFTGLLQPAKGILFYGPPGTGKTMLAKAIAKRCNASFYNLSASSLGSKYVGESEKLVKLLFDEAMRTQPAIIFFDEIDGLAPVRSSRQDQIHNSIVSTLLALMDGLDPRGQVVVLGATNRVDAVDGAPP
;
A
#
# COMPACT_ATOMS: atom_id res chain seq x y z
N MET A 1 -19.18 9.97 1.37
CA MET A 1 -17.79 9.96 1.90
C MET A 1 -17.65 9.24 3.24
N ALA A 2 -18.63 9.30 4.15
CA ALA A 2 -18.60 8.52 5.40
C ALA A 2 -18.81 7.01 5.16
N ASP A 3 -19.60 6.66 4.15
CA ASP A 3 -19.98 5.26 3.87
C ASP A 3 -18.83 4.48 3.23
N VAL A 4 -18.16 5.03 2.22
CA VAL A 4 -16.97 4.41 1.61
C VAL A 4 -15.85 4.20 2.64
N LYS A 5 -15.63 5.15 3.56
CA LYS A 5 -14.65 4.98 4.65
C LYS A 5 -15.07 3.85 5.60
N ARG A 6 -16.37 3.71 5.90
CA ARG A 6 -16.89 2.68 6.78
C ARG A 6 -16.81 1.29 6.15
N ASP A 7 -17.23 1.15 4.91
CA ASP A 7 -17.21 -0.14 4.20
C ASP A 7 -15.79 -0.65 4.03
N LEU A 8 -14.87 0.26 3.73
CA LEU A 8 -13.46 -0.05 3.58
C LEU A 8 -12.80 -0.42 4.92
N GLN A 9 -13.17 0.28 6.01
CA GLN A 9 -12.77 -0.11 7.36
C GLN A 9 -13.35 -1.46 7.76
N LEU A 10 -14.63 -1.72 7.49
CA LEU A 10 -15.29 -2.97 7.85
C LEU A 10 -14.72 -4.17 7.09
N ASN A 11 -14.47 -4.01 5.79
CA ASN A 11 -13.88 -5.07 4.97
C ASN A 11 -12.42 -5.35 5.36
N LEU A 12 -11.61 -4.31 5.55
CA LEU A 12 -10.19 -4.48 5.90
C LEU A 12 -10.03 -4.99 7.34
N MET A 13 -10.78 -4.44 8.29
CA MET A 13 -10.75 -4.92 9.68
C MET A 13 -11.34 -6.33 9.79
N GLY A 14 -12.43 -6.62 9.08
CA GLY A 14 -13.07 -7.94 9.06
C GLY A 14 -12.13 -9.00 8.51
N ALA A 15 -11.43 -8.70 7.42
CA ALA A 15 -10.48 -9.61 6.81
C ALA A 15 -9.24 -9.89 7.69
N MET A 16 -8.74 -8.87 8.39
CA MET A 16 -7.59 -9.05 9.29
C MET A 16 -7.98 -9.75 10.60
N GLN A 17 -9.18 -9.51 11.13
CA GLN A 17 -9.62 -10.12 12.40
C GLN A 17 -10.23 -11.51 12.21
N ARG A 18 -10.84 -11.79 11.07
CA ARG A 18 -11.53 -13.06 10.78
C ARG A 18 -11.22 -13.53 9.35
N PRO A 19 -9.95 -13.88 9.05
CA PRO A 19 -9.54 -14.31 7.71
C PRO A 19 -10.32 -15.53 7.19
N GLU A 20 -10.81 -16.37 8.10
CA GLU A 20 -11.63 -17.56 7.79
C GLU A 20 -12.96 -17.24 7.11
N LEU A 21 -13.51 -16.04 7.35
CA LEU A 21 -14.75 -15.57 6.72
C LEU A 21 -14.53 -14.96 5.33
N PHE A 22 -13.30 -14.60 5.00
CA PHE A 22 -12.95 -13.88 3.77
C PHE A 22 -12.23 -14.81 2.78
N THR A 23 -12.89 -15.91 2.43
CA THR A 23 -12.41 -16.89 1.43
C THR A 23 -13.25 -16.86 0.15
N GLY A 24 -12.64 -17.17 -1.01
CA GLY A 24 -13.33 -17.18 -2.30
C GLY A 24 -13.73 -15.78 -2.79
N LEU A 25 -15.03 -15.55 -3.03
CA LEU A 25 -15.57 -14.27 -3.54
C LEU A 25 -15.45 -13.09 -2.56
N LEU A 26 -15.17 -13.37 -1.28
CA LEU A 26 -15.00 -12.37 -0.23
C LEU A 26 -13.52 -12.10 0.08
N GLN A 27 -12.58 -12.40 -0.82
CA GLN A 27 -11.17 -12.08 -0.57
C GLN A 27 -10.98 -10.57 -0.38
N PRO A 28 -10.23 -10.14 0.66
CA PRO A 28 -9.94 -8.72 0.84
C PRO A 28 -9.07 -8.22 -0.30
N ALA A 29 -9.27 -6.96 -0.68
CA ALA A 29 -8.39 -6.31 -1.63
C ALA A 29 -6.94 -6.34 -1.11
N LYS A 30 -6.02 -6.92 -1.90
CA LYS A 30 -4.58 -6.98 -1.57
C LYS A 30 -3.95 -5.59 -1.44
N GLY A 31 -4.54 -4.61 -2.13
CA GLY A 31 -4.11 -3.21 -2.15
C GLY A 31 -5.30 -2.26 -2.01
N ILE A 32 -5.17 -1.25 -1.16
CA ILE A 32 -6.14 -0.15 -1.04
C ILE A 32 -5.41 1.17 -1.24
N LEU A 33 -6.01 2.09 -2.01
CA LEU A 33 -5.45 3.40 -2.26
C LEU A 33 -6.27 4.50 -1.59
N PHE A 34 -5.63 5.28 -0.72
CA PHE A 34 -6.16 6.51 -0.14
C PHE A 34 -5.76 7.70 -1.00
N TYR A 35 -6.73 8.45 -1.50
CA TYR A 35 -6.48 9.69 -2.22
C TYR A 35 -7.21 10.87 -1.57
N GLY A 36 -6.71 12.09 -1.79
CA GLY A 36 -7.39 13.33 -1.42
C GLY A 36 -6.42 14.45 -1.04
N PRO A 37 -6.92 15.62 -0.60
CA PRO A 37 -6.07 16.76 -0.25
C PRO A 37 -5.03 16.42 0.83
N PRO A 38 -3.86 17.08 0.84
CA PRO A 38 -2.89 16.96 1.92
C PRO A 38 -3.50 17.42 3.25
N GLY A 39 -3.02 16.88 4.37
CA GLY A 39 -3.53 17.24 5.70
C GLY A 39 -4.85 16.56 6.12
N THR A 40 -5.40 15.65 5.31
CA THR A 40 -6.64 14.90 5.61
C THR A 40 -6.43 13.68 6.52
N GLY A 41 -5.23 13.49 7.07
CA GLY A 41 -4.93 12.43 8.04
C GLY A 41 -4.89 11.01 7.47
N LYS A 42 -4.59 10.83 6.17
CA LYS A 42 -4.49 9.50 5.52
C LYS A 42 -3.53 8.55 6.25
N THR A 43 -2.32 9.03 6.54
CA THR A 43 -1.30 8.30 7.30
C THR A 43 -1.77 7.99 8.73
N MET A 44 -2.51 8.90 9.35
CA MET A 44 -3.06 8.71 10.71
C MET A 44 -4.19 7.67 10.71
N LEU A 45 -5.03 7.67 9.67
CA LEU A 45 -6.08 6.67 9.49
C LEU A 45 -5.50 5.27 9.32
N ALA A 46 -4.47 5.13 8.49
CA ALA A 46 -3.78 3.85 8.29
C ALA A 46 -3.21 3.30 9.61
N LYS A 47 -2.51 4.15 10.37
CA LYS A 47 -1.99 3.80 11.71
C LYS A 47 -3.10 3.42 12.69
N ALA A 48 -4.22 4.13 12.66
CA ALA A 48 -5.36 3.83 13.53
C ALA A 48 -5.99 2.46 13.20
N ILE A 49 -6.06 2.11 11.91
CA ILE A 49 -6.55 0.79 11.47
C ILE A 49 -5.59 -0.30 11.91
N ALA A 50 -4.28 -0.14 11.67
CA ALA A 50 -3.27 -1.10 12.11
C ALA A 50 -3.35 -1.37 13.62
N LYS A 51 -3.47 -0.31 14.43
CA LYS A 51 -3.62 -0.42 15.88
C LYS A 51 -4.91 -1.15 16.28
N ARG A 52 -6.03 -0.92 15.59
CA ARG A 52 -7.31 -1.60 15.86
C ARG A 52 -7.28 -3.08 15.45
N CYS A 53 -6.54 -3.42 14.41
CA CYS A 53 -6.37 -4.80 13.96
C CYS A 53 -5.26 -5.54 14.71
N ASN A 54 -4.55 -4.89 15.63
CA ASN A 54 -3.33 -5.41 16.26
C ASN A 54 -2.30 -5.92 15.22
N ALA A 55 -2.18 -5.19 14.11
CA ALA A 55 -1.34 -5.53 12.98
C ALA A 55 -0.02 -4.76 13.02
N SER A 56 1.06 -5.40 12.59
CA SER A 56 2.36 -4.78 12.36
C SER A 56 2.22 -3.68 11.30
N PHE A 57 2.77 -2.48 11.55
CA PHE A 57 2.64 -1.36 10.62
C PHE A 57 3.99 -0.95 10.06
N TYR A 58 4.16 -1.12 8.75
CA TYR A 58 5.34 -0.70 8.00
C TYR A 58 4.99 0.54 7.20
N ASN A 59 5.82 1.59 7.28
CA ASN A 59 5.62 2.82 6.52
C ASN A 59 6.81 3.07 5.60
N LEU A 60 6.55 3.31 4.32
CA LEU A 60 7.55 3.65 3.33
C LEU A 60 7.07 4.85 2.51
N SER A 61 7.82 5.96 2.52
CA SER A 61 7.53 7.08 1.62
C SER A 61 8.28 6.89 0.31
N ALA A 62 7.61 7.24 -0.80
CA ALA A 62 8.20 7.36 -2.12
C ALA A 62 9.52 8.17 -2.15
N SER A 63 9.60 9.24 -1.36
CA SER A 63 10.78 10.09 -1.26
C SER A 63 12.01 9.35 -0.74
N SER A 64 11.81 8.32 0.08
CA SER A 64 12.90 7.50 0.65
C SER A 64 13.51 6.53 -0.38
N LEU A 65 12.78 6.24 -1.46
CA LEU A 65 13.20 5.31 -2.51
C LEU A 65 13.99 5.98 -3.65
N GLY A 66 14.03 7.31 -3.70
CA GLY A 66 14.71 8.11 -4.73
C GLY A 66 16.21 8.37 -4.51
N SER A 67 16.86 7.71 -3.54
CA SER A 67 18.30 7.87 -3.32
C SER A 67 19.11 7.27 -4.49
N LYS A 68 20.37 7.72 -4.67
CA LYS A 68 21.25 7.44 -5.84
C LYS A 68 21.49 5.95 -6.17
N TYR A 69 20.95 5.00 -5.41
CA TYR A 69 21.20 3.57 -5.54
C TYR A 69 19.89 2.77 -5.71
N VAL A 70 19.45 2.60 -6.95
CA VAL A 70 18.24 1.82 -7.33
C VAL A 70 18.21 0.43 -6.70
N GLY A 71 19.36 -0.25 -6.69
CA GLY A 71 19.47 -1.60 -6.14
C GLY A 71 19.33 -1.67 -4.61
N GLU A 72 19.57 -0.58 -3.88
CA GLU A 72 19.32 -0.53 -2.44
C GLU A 72 17.83 -0.33 -2.15
N SER A 73 17.17 0.53 -2.92
CA SER A 73 15.72 0.75 -2.82
C SER A 73 14.93 -0.54 -3.08
N GLU A 74 15.28 -1.30 -4.13
CA GLU A 74 14.62 -2.59 -4.42
C GLU A 74 14.84 -3.64 -3.33
N LYS A 75 16.06 -3.71 -2.77
CA LYS A 75 16.37 -4.61 -1.64
C LYS A 75 15.57 -4.25 -0.39
N LEU A 76 15.42 -2.96 -0.12
CA LEU A 76 14.67 -2.47 1.03
C LEU A 76 13.19 -2.80 0.90
N VAL A 77 12.59 -2.64 -0.29
CA VAL A 77 11.21 -3.05 -0.54
C VAL A 77 11.05 -4.56 -0.33
N LYS A 78 11.94 -5.39 -0.89
CA LYS A 78 11.90 -6.85 -0.70
C LYS A 78 11.97 -7.24 0.78
N LEU A 79 12.95 -6.69 1.51
CA LEU A 79 13.11 -6.97 2.95
C LEU A 79 11.87 -6.57 3.75
N LEU A 80 11.24 -5.44 3.40
CA LEU A 80 10.02 -4.98 4.05
C LEU A 80 8.85 -5.93 3.82
N PHE A 81 8.68 -6.44 2.61
CA PHE A 81 7.67 -7.45 2.30
C PHE A 81 7.93 -8.77 3.03
N ASP A 82 9.18 -9.24 3.06
CA ASP A 82 9.56 -10.47 3.78
C ASP A 82 9.26 -10.34 5.29
N GLU A 83 9.61 -9.21 5.90
CA GLU A 83 9.34 -8.99 7.32
C GLU A 83 7.84 -8.84 7.60
N ALA A 84 7.09 -8.17 6.71
CA ALA A 84 5.63 -8.10 6.80
C ALA A 84 4.98 -9.49 6.71
N MET A 85 5.49 -10.37 5.84
CA MET A 85 5.03 -11.76 5.76
C MET A 85 5.34 -12.56 7.03
N ARG A 86 6.46 -12.29 7.71
CA ARG A 86 6.84 -12.98 8.96
C ARG A 86 6.07 -12.48 10.18
N THR A 87 5.59 -11.24 10.15
CA THR A 87 4.95 -10.54 11.27
C THR A 87 3.44 -10.36 11.08
N GLN A 88 2.82 -11.24 10.30
CA GLN A 88 1.38 -11.24 10.04
C GLN A 88 0.57 -11.33 11.35
N PRO A 89 -0.55 -10.59 11.48
CA PRO A 89 -1.14 -9.65 10.51
C PRO A 89 -0.30 -8.38 10.33
N ALA A 90 -0.12 -7.92 9.09
CA ALA A 90 0.73 -6.77 8.78
C ALA A 90 0.09 -5.83 7.74
N ILE A 91 0.36 -4.54 7.90
CA ILE A 91 -0.05 -3.47 6.98
C ILE A 91 1.20 -2.77 6.48
N ILE A 92 1.37 -2.76 5.16
CA ILE A 92 2.42 -1.99 4.47
C ILE A 92 1.78 -0.71 3.94
N PHE A 93 2.19 0.45 4.43
CA PHE A 93 1.70 1.74 4.01
C PHE A 93 2.74 2.47 3.15
N PHE A 94 2.38 2.76 1.92
CA PHE A 94 3.15 3.58 0.99
C PHE A 94 2.59 5.00 0.97
N ASP A 95 3.34 5.96 1.49
CA ASP A 95 2.97 7.37 1.45
C ASP A 95 3.57 8.06 0.22
N GLU A 96 2.89 9.11 -0.26
CA GLU A 96 3.31 9.94 -1.39
C GLU A 96 3.59 9.11 -2.66
N ILE A 97 2.75 8.11 -2.97
CA ILE A 97 2.98 7.24 -4.15
C ILE A 97 3.02 8.03 -5.47
N ASP A 98 2.45 9.22 -5.49
CA ASP A 98 2.56 10.18 -6.59
C ASP A 98 3.99 10.69 -6.83
N GLY A 99 4.85 10.65 -5.80
CA GLY A 99 6.28 10.86 -5.94
C GLY A 99 7.01 9.72 -6.65
N LEU A 100 6.42 8.52 -6.73
CA LEU A 100 6.94 7.39 -7.52
C LEU A 100 6.45 7.40 -8.98
N ALA A 101 5.41 8.19 -9.32
CA ALA A 101 4.84 8.24 -10.66
C ALA A 101 4.82 9.68 -11.23
N PRO A 102 5.98 10.29 -11.52
CA PRO A 102 6.01 11.57 -12.20
C PRO A 102 5.49 11.47 -13.64
N VAL A 103 4.75 12.51 -14.05
CA VAL A 103 4.24 12.66 -15.42
C VAL A 103 5.39 13.14 -16.30
N ARG A 104 6.03 12.19 -16.98
CA ARG A 104 6.90 12.35 -18.18
C ARG A 104 7.99 13.44 -18.09
N SER A 105 9.19 13.07 -17.63
CA SER A 105 10.43 13.67 -18.13
C SER A 105 11.67 12.81 -17.82
N SER A 106 12.22 12.22 -18.90
CA SER A 106 13.59 11.75 -19.14
C SER A 106 14.49 11.41 -17.93
N ARG A 107 14.75 10.09 -17.78
CA ARG A 107 15.78 9.40 -16.98
C ARG A 107 15.44 9.10 -15.52
N GLN A 108 14.79 10.00 -14.79
CA GLN A 108 14.29 9.68 -13.44
C GLN A 108 13.15 8.65 -13.53
N ASP A 109 12.29 8.78 -14.55
CA ASP A 109 11.17 7.88 -14.84
C ASP A 109 11.57 6.39 -14.94
N GLN A 110 12.75 6.06 -15.49
CA GLN A 110 13.16 4.65 -15.63
C GLN A 110 13.45 3.98 -14.28
N ILE A 111 14.06 4.72 -13.35
CA ILE A 111 14.38 4.25 -12.01
C ILE A 111 13.10 4.03 -11.21
N HIS A 112 12.21 5.03 -11.25
CA HIS A 112 10.91 4.99 -10.59
C HIS A 112 10.04 3.84 -11.13
N ASN A 113 10.00 3.64 -12.45
CA ASN A 113 9.27 2.53 -13.07
C ASN A 113 9.80 1.14 -12.66
N SER A 114 11.12 0.97 -12.45
CA SER A 114 11.70 -0.30 -11.98
C SER A 114 11.21 -0.64 -10.56
N ILE A 115 11.15 0.35 -9.68
CA ILE A 115 10.70 0.20 -8.29
C ILE A 115 9.21 -0.12 -8.26
N VAL A 116 8.39 0.58 -9.04
CA VAL A 116 6.94 0.31 -9.17
C VAL A 116 6.72 -1.10 -9.72
N SER A 117 7.46 -1.51 -10.74
CA SER A 117 7.37 -2.86 -11.31
C SER A 117 7.74 -3.94 -10.28
N THR A 118 8.78 -3.69 -9.48
CA THR A 118 9.16 -4.58 -8.37
C THR A 118 8.07 -4.66 -7.30
N LEU A 119 7.46 -3.53 -6.95
CA LEU A 119 6.36 -3.47 -5.98
C LEU A 119 5.14 -4.25 -6.47
N LEU A 120 4.75 -4.09 -7.74
CA LEU A 120 3.66 -4.85 -8.35
C LEU A 120 3.97 -6.36 -8.35
N ALA A 121 5.19 -6.75 -8.73
CA ALA A 121 5.61 -8.15 -8.71
C ALA A 121 5.57 -8.76 -7.29
N LEU A 122 5.97 -7.99 -6.27
CA LEU A 122 5.88 -8.42 -4.87
C LEU A 122 4.43 -8.52 -4.38
N MET A 123 3.56 -7.60 -4.80
CA MET A 123 2.13 -7.65 -4.50
C MET A 123 1.43 -8.84 -5.14
N ASP A 124 1.78 -9.17 -6.38
CA ASP A 124 1.28 -10.37 -7.08
C ASP A 124 1.77 -11.66 -6.41
N GLY A 125 3.01 -11.63 -5.88
CA GLY A 125 3.60 -12.73 -5.12
C GLY A 125 3.07 -12.90 -3.70
N LEU A 126 2.25 -11.98 -3.17
CA LEU A 126 1.63 -12.14 -1.86
C LEU A 126 0.65 -13.33 -1.87
N ASP A 127 0.86 -14.27 -0.93
CA ASP A 127 -0.05 -15.39 -0.70
C ASP A 127 -1.48 -14.85 -0.51
N PRO A 128 -2.47 -15.27 -1.32
CA PRO A 128 -3.86 -14.91 -1.15
C PRO A 128 -4.45 -15.28 0.21
N ARG A 129 -3.81 -16.20 0.95
CA ARG A 129 -4.15 -16.59 2.33
C ARG A 129 -3.40 -15.80 3.40
N GLY A 130 -2.42 -15.00 3.00
CA GLY A 130 -1.66 -14.14 3.90
C GLY A 130 -2.49 -12.98 4.42
N GLN A 131 -2.16 -12.51 5.63
CA GLN A 131 -2.78 -11.35 6.27
C GLN A 131 -1.91 -10.09 6.11
N VAL A 132 -1.28 -9.94 4.93
CA VAL A 132 -0.52 -8.76 4.55
C VAL A 132 -1.38 -7.89 3.65
N VAL A 133 -1.60 -6.64 4.07
CA VAL A 133 -2.40 -5.68 3.32
C VAL A 133 -1.54 -4.48 2.91
N VAL A 134 -1.59 -4.12 1.64
CA VAL A 134 -0.89 -2.95 1.11
C VAL A 134 -1.84 -1.75 1.07
N LEU A 135 -1.41 -0.63 1.62
CA LEU A 135 -2.12 0.64 1.61
C LEU A 135 -1.26 1.67 0.88
N GLY A 136 -1.77 2.30 -0.18
CA GLY A 136 -1.15 3.46 -0.81
C GLY A 136 -1.81 4.75 -0.35
N ALA A 137 -1.07 5.85 -0.30
CA ALA A 137 -1.61 7.19 -0.15
C ALA A 137 -1.03 8.14 -1.20
N THR A 138 -1.91 8.91 -1.85
CA THR A 138 -1.55 9.96 -2.81
C THR A 138 -2.27 11.25 -2.47
N ASN A 139 -1.59 12.38 -2.70
CA ASN A 139 -2.20 13.70 -2.63
C ASN A 139 -2.68 14.21 -4.00
N ARG A 140 -2.30 13.52 -5.09
CA ARG A 140 -2.71 13.83 -6.45
C ARG A 140 -3.82 12.88 -6.90
N VAL A 141 -5.06 13.37 -6.82
CA VAL A 141 -6.24 12.64 -7.34
C VAL A 141 -6.14 12.46 -8.86
N ASP A 142 -5.53 13.42 -9.54
CA ASP A 142 -5.38 13.46 -11.01
C ASP A 142 -4.30 12.51 -11.55
N ALA A 143 -3.47 11.92 -10.67
CA ALA A 143 -2.36 11.04 -11.06
C ALA A 143 -2.75 9.55 -11.08
N VAL A 144 -3.95 9.20 -10.58
CA VAL A 144 -4.46 7.82 -10.54
C VAL A 144 -5.57 7.71 -11.57
N ASP A 145 -5.18 7.62 -12.84
CA ASP A 145 -6.15 7.37 -13.90
C ASP A 145 -6.46 5.86 -13.95
N GLY A 146 -7.74 5.48 -13.77
CA GLY A 146 -8.21 4.11 -14.01
C GLY A 146 -9.07 3.41 -12.95
N ALA A 147 -9.48 4.05 -11.84
CA ALA A 147 -10.50 3.45 -10.97
C ALA A 147 -11.91 3.77 -11.51
N PRO A 148 -12.72 2.78 -11.94
CA PRO A 148 -14.10 3.07 -12.34
C PRO A 148 -14.91 3.58 -11.13
N PRO A 149 -15.97 4.38 -11.39
CA PRO A 149 -16.83 4.95 -10.35
C PRO A 149 -17.53 3.90 -9.48
#